data_AF-A0A345ZQF2-F1
#
_entry.id   AF-A0A345ZQF2-F1
#
_cell.length_a   1.000
_cell.length_b   1.000
_cell.length_c   1.000
_cell.angle_alpha   90.00
_cell.angle_beta   90.00
_cell.angle_gamma   90.00
#
_symmetry.space_group_name_H-M   'P 1'
#
loop_
_entity.id
_entity.type
_entity.pdbx_description
1 polymer ?
#
loop_
_entity_poly.entity_id
_entity_poly.type
_entity_poly.pdbx_seq_one_letter_code
_entity_poly.pdbx_strand_id
1 'polypeptide(L)'
;MMREKRDPTMLTAAPKASVSHVPNMAAMTDRLGLGTVPAAWPTGVSQLALTINACQHCDAFEVCTDWLVRAPKSIAVPPAFCPNAPAFGEAQAKKKA
;
A
#
# COMPACT_ATOMS: atom_id res chain seq x y z
N MET A 1 -19.27 45.41 31.59
CA MET A 1 -18.72 44.74 30.40
C MET A 1 -17.82 43.61 30.88
N MET A 2 -18.34 42.38 30.98
CA MET A 2 -17.55 41.23 31.41
C MET A 2 -18.11 39.97 30.74
N ARG A 3 -17.25 39.26 29.99
CA ARG A 3 -17.22 37.79 29.84
C ARG A 3 -16.29 37.44 28.69
N GLU A 4 -15.04 37.12 29.01
CA GLU A 4 -14.19 36.39 28.06
C GLU A 4 -13.12 35.62 28.82
N LYS A 5 -13.42 34.37 29.18
CA LYS A 5 -12.42 33.29 29.32
C LYS A 5 -13.14 31.95 29.12
N ARG A 6 -13.07 31.42 27.91
CA ARG A 6 -13.23 29.98 27.67
C ARG A 6 -11.85 29.47 27.25
N ASP A 7 -11.20 28.79 28.19
CA ASP A 7 -9.98 28.02 27.98
C ASP A 7 -10.17 27.01 26.84
N PRO A 8 -9.30 27.00 25.80
CA PRO A 8 -9.31 25.95 24.80
C PRO A 8 -8.29 24.87 25.18
N THR A 9 -8.54 24.14 26.28
CA THR A 9 -7.82 22.88 26.55
C THR A 9 -8.78 21.72 26.33
N MET A 10 -9.02 21.39 25.07
CA MET A 10 -9.29 20.02 24.62
C MET A 10 -8.79 19.88 23.18
N LEU A 11 -7.47 19.80 23.02
CA LEU A 11 -6.87 19.14 21.88
C LEU A 11 -7.18 17.65 22.00
N THR A 12 -8.39 17.26 21.61
CA THR A 12 -8.72 15.87 21.32
C THR A 12 -7.77 15.45 20.21
N ALA A 13 -6.88 14.51 20.51
CA ALA A 13 -6.01 13.91 19.50
C ALA A 13 -6.91 13.42 18.36
N ALA A 14 -6.77 14.04 17.20
CA ALA A 14 -7.43 13.56 15.99
C ALA A 14 -7.06 12.07 15.82
N PRO A 15 -8.02 11.18 15.48
CA PRO A 15 -7.65 9.84 15.08
C PRO A 15 -6.61 9.99 13.96
N LYS A 16 -5.41 9.42 14.16
CA LYS A 16 -4.36 9.42 13.14
C LYS A 16 -5.04 8.96 11.86
N ALA A 17 -5.16 9.84 10.87
CA ALA A 17 -5.78 9.52 9.61
C ALA A 17 -5.15 8.21 9.13
N SER A 18 -5.97 7.18 8.92
CA SER A 18 -5.48 5.89 8.46
C SER A 18 -4.74 6.13 7.15
N VAL A 19 -3.42 6.00 7.19
CA VAL A 19 -2.60 6.28 6.02
C VAL A 19 -2.96 5.24 4.97
N SER A 20 -3.45 5.69 3.81
CA SER A 20 -3.81 4.76 2.74
C SER A 20 -2.54 4.14 2.17
N HIS A 21 -2.46 2.80 2.19
CA HIS A 21 -1.34 2.06 1.60
C HIS A 21 -1.59 1.73 0.12
N VAL A 22 -2.76 2.10 -0.41
CA VAL A 22 -3.17 1.88 -1.80
C VAL A 22 -2.17 2.51 -2.80
N PRO A 23 -1.63 3.72 -2.58
CA PRO A 23 -0.63 4.30 -3.49
C PRO A 23 0.65 3.46 -3.59
N ASN A 24 1.11 2.90 -2.46
CA ASN A 24 2.30 2.04 -2.46
C ASN A 24 2.04 0.74 -3.21
N MET A 25 0.87 0.13 -3.03
CA MET A 25 0.46 -1.06 -3.76
C MET A 25 0.37 -0.78 -5.27
N ALA A 26 -0.28 0.32 -5.66
CA ALA A 26 -0.39 0.72 -7.07
C ALA A 26 0.99 0.96 -7.71
N ALA A 27 1.88 1.69 -7.02
CA ALA A 27 3.22 1.95 -7.51
C ALA A 27 4.09 0.67 -7.57
N MET A 28 3.92 -0.26 -6.63
CA MET A 28 4.63 -1.53 -6.63
C MET A 28 4.17 -2.43 -7.77
N THR A 29 2.85 -2.55 -7.98
CA THR A 29 2.27 -3.33 -9.08
C THR A 29 2.69 -2.78 -10.44
N ASP A 30 2.62 -1.46 -10.64
CA ASP A 30 3.08 -0.81 -11.88
C ASP A 30 4.54 -1.13 -12.20
N ARG A 31 5.44 -1.02 -11.21
CA ARG A 31 6.87 -1.35 -11.36
C ARG A 31 7.12 -2.81 -11.70
N LEU A 32 6.31 -3.72 -11.16
CA LEU A 32 6.36 -5.15 -11.46
C LEU A 32 5.71 -5.48 -12.82
N GLY A 33 5.17 -4.48 -13.52
CA GLY A 33 4.37 -4.67 -14.72
C GLY A 33 3.07 -5.44 -14.44
N LEU A 34 2.59 -5.43 -13.19
CA LEU A 34 1.32 -6.01 -12.80
C LEU A 34 0.23 -4.94 -12.89
N GLY A 35 -0.94 -5.34 -13.39
CA GLY A 35 -2.12 -4.48 -13.33
C GLY A 35 -2.75 -4.51 -11.94
N THR A 36 -3.40 -3.40 -11.56
CA THR A 36 -4.38 -3.36 -10.47
C THR A 36 -5.75 -3.89 -10.91
N VAL A 37 -5.83 -4.52 -12.08
CA VAL A 37 -7.06 -5.12 -12.62
C VAL A 37 -7.15 -6.59 -12.23
N PRO A 38 -8.36 -7.10 -11.93
CA PRO A 38 -8.56 -8.49 -11.52
C PRO A 38 -7.94 -9.54 -12.46
N ALA A 39 -7.98 -9.32 -13.78
CA ALA A 39 -7.46 -10.25 -14.77
C ALA A 39 -5.93 -10.48 -14.68
N ALA A 40 -5.19 -9.59 -14.02
CA ALA A 40 -3.76 -9.74 -13.81
C ALA A 40 -3.40 -10.66 -12.62
N TRP A 41 -4.40 -11.18 -11.90
CA TRP A 41 -4.20 -11.88 -10.63
C TRP A 41 -4.63 -13.36 -10.69
N PRO A 42 -3.94 -14.25 -9.94
CA PRO A 42 -4.13 -15.71 -10.00
C PRO A 42 -5.56 -16.24 -9.91
N THR A 43 -6.41 -15.59 -9.12
CA THR A 43 -7.82 -16.00 -8.89
C THR A 43 -8.80 -14.86 -9.18
N GLY A 44 -8.36 -13.84 -9.91
CA GLY A 44 -9.19 -12.68 -10.23
C GLY A 44 -9.35 -11.70 -9.07
N VAL A 45 -10.56 -11.16 -8.92
CA VAL A 45 -10.89 -10.07 -7.98
C VAL A 45 -10.53 -10.44 -6.54
N SER A 46 -10.74 -11.70 -6.16
CA SER A 46 -10.51 -12.17 -4.79
C SER A 46 -9.04 -12.03 -4.37
N GLN A 47 -8.09 -12.44 -5.22
CA GLN A 47 -6.66 -12.31 -4.89
C GLN A 47 -6.21 -10.85 -4.84
N LEU A 48 -6.70 -10.04 -5.77
CA LEU A 48 -6.43 -8.61 -5.78
C LEU A 48 -6.94 -7.97 -4.47
N ALA A 49 -8.17 -8.27 -4.05
CA ALA A 49 -8.76 -7.75 -2.82
C ALA A 49 -7.97 -8.21 -1.57
N LEU A 50 -7.58 -9.48 -1.50
CA LEU A 50 -6.74 -9.99 -0.41
C LEU A 50 -5.39 -9.27 -0.34
N THR A 51 -4.78 -9.00 -1.49
CA THR A 51 -3.47 -8.34 -1.53
C THR A 51 -3.57 -6.85 -1.20
N ILE A 52 -4.64 -6.18 -1.63
CA ILE A 52 -4.94 -4.80 -1.20
C ILE A 52 -5.14 -4.77 0.31
N ASN A 53 -5.95 -5.68 0.86
CA ASN A 53 -6.18 -5.77 2.29
C ASN A 53 -4.88 -6.03 3.05
N ALA A 54 -4.03 -6.94 2.58
CA ALA A 54 -2.73 -7.21 3.18
C ALA A 54 -1.79 -5.99 3.12
N CYS A 55 -1.78 -5.24 2.00
CA CYS A 55 -1.05 -3.98 1.89
C CYS A 55 -1.58 -2.91 2.86
N GLN A 56 -2.89 -2.81 3.07
CA GLN A 56 -3.50 -1.82 3.98
C GLN A 56 -3.15 -2.05 5.44
N HIS A 57 -2.83 -3.29 5.81
CA HIS A 57 -2.50 -3.68 7.18
C HIS A 57 -1.01 -3.98 7.37
N CYS A 58 -0.15 -3.67 6.39
CA CYS A 58 1.27 -3.99 6.50
C CYS A 58 2.04 -2.91 7.28
N ASP A 59 2.87 -3.34 8.22
CA ASP A 59 3.72 -2.42 9.01
C ASP A 59 4.88 -1.83 8.19
N ALA A 60 5.07 -2.28 6.95
CA ALA A 60 6.15 -1.86 6.07
C ALA A 60 5.85 -0.57 5.28
N PHE A 61 4.80 0.19 5.63
CA PHE A 61 4.38 1.36 4.86
C PHE A 61 5.49 2.36 4.58
N GLU A 62 6.16 2.85 5.63
CA GLU A 62 7.16 3.91 5.52
C GLU A 62 8.36 3.42 4.70
N VAL A 63 8.85 2.21 5.00
CA VAL A 63 9.94 1.55 4.27
C VAL A 63 9.57 1.35 2.80
N CYS A 64 8.33 0.98 2.52
CA CYS A 64 7.81 0.79 1.17
C CYS A 64 7.75 2.12 0.41
N THR A 65 7.21 3.18 1.02
CA THR A 65 7.14 4.53 0.44
C THR A 65 8.54 5.01 0.07
N ASP A 66 9.47 4.95 1.02
CA ASP A 66 10.85 5.38 0.83
C ASP A 66 11.57 4.59 -0.24
N TRP A 67 11.37 3.28 -0.25
CA TRP A 67 11.93 2.43 -1.28
C TRP A 67 11.33 2.76 -2.65
N LEU A 68 10.01 2.97 -2.74
CA LEU A 68 9.32 3.36 -3.96
C LEU A 68 9.73 4.75 -4.46
N VAL A 69 10.28 5.65 -3.65
CA VAL A 69 10.85 6.91 -4.16
C VAL A 69 12.14 6.64 -4.95
N ARG A 70 12.93 5.65 -4.52
CA ARG A 70 14.27 5.36 -5.07
C ARG A 70 14.27 4.22 -6.09
N ALA A 71 13.24 3.37 -6.08
CA ALA A 71 13.17 2.18 -6.91
C ALA A 71 13.12 2.54 -8.41
N PRO A 72 13.77 1.72 -9.26
CA PRO A 72 13.64 1.84 -10.71
C PRO A 72 12.18 1.85 -11.16
N LYS A 73 11.93 2.40 -12.35
CA LYS A 73 10.59 2.41 -12.96
C LYS A 73 10.05 1.00 -13.26
N SER A 74 10.94 0.03 -13.42
CA SER A 74 10.57 -1.38 -13.59
C SER A 74 11.49 -2.28 -12.77
N ILE A 75 10.92 -3.28 -12.11
CA ILE A 75 11.64 -4.26 -11.30
C ILE A 75 11.18 -5.67 -11.71
N ALA A 76 12.09 -6.63 -11.66
CA ALA A 76 11.76 -8.03 -11.99
C ALA A 76 11.15 -8.79 -10.81
N VAL A 77 11.50 -8.42 -9.58
CA VAL A 77 11.07 -9.10 -8.37
C VAL A 77 10.66 -8.08 -7.30
N PRO A 78 9.70 -8.43 -6.41
CA PRO A 78 9.37 -7.59 -5.27
C PRO A 78 10.56 -7.46 -4.32
N PRO A 79 10.68 -6.35 -3.56
CA PRO A 79 11.78 -6.18 -2.63
C PRO A 79 11.66 -7.15 -1.45
N ALA A 80 12.80 -7.60 -0.92
CA ALA A 80 12.86 -8.63 0.13
C ALA A 80 12.18 -8.24 1.45
N PHE A 81 12.06 -6.95 1.75
CA PHE A 81 11.35 -6.47 2.94
C PHE A 81 9.81 -6.52 2.79
N CYS A 82 9.28 -6.70 1.58
CA CYS A 82 7.84 -6.66 1.35
C CYS A 82 7.19 -7.96 1.84
N PRO A 83 6.29 -7.92 2.84
CA PRO A 83 5.61 -9.13 3.31
C PRO A 83 4.68 -9.73 2.25
N ASN A 84 4.24 -8.93 1.28
CA ASN A 84 3.37 -9.36 0.17
C ASN A 84 4.16 -9.84 -1.05
N ALA A 85 5.50 -9.94 -0.96
CA ALA A 85 6.36 -10.39 -2.05
C ALA A 85 5.91 -11.73 -2.69
N PRO A 86 5.50 -12.77 -1.92
CA PRO A 86 5.05 -14.02 -2.53
C PRO A 86 3.83 -13.83 -3.45
N ALA A 87 2.82 -13.07 -3.01
CA ALA A 87 1.60 -12.81 -3.79
C ALA A 87 1.90 -12.08 -5.11
N PHE A 88 2.80 -11.09 -5.07
CA PHE A 88 3.26 -10.41 -6.28
C PHE A 88 4.07 -11.32 -7.22
N GLY A 89 4.89 -12.22 -6.66
CA GLY A 89 5.66 -13.20 -7.43
C GLY A 89 4.75 -14.17 -8.20
N GLU A 90 3.72 -14.67 -7.55
CA GLU A 90 2.72 -15.56 -8.17
C GLU A 90 1.95 -14.87 -9.29
N ALA A 91 1.54 -13.62 -9.08
CA ALA A 91 0.87 -12.82 -10.11
C ALA A 91 1.78 -12.62 -11.34
N GLN A 92 3.07 -12.35 -11.13
CA GLN A 92 4.02 -12.23 -12.25
C GLN A 92 4.25 -13.54 -12.99
N ALA A 93 4.35 -14.66 -12.27
CA ALA A 93 4.56 -15.97 -12.88
C ALA A 93 3.40 -16.35 -13.81
N LYS A 94 2.16 -16.07 -13.41
CA LYS A 94 0.96 -16.34 -14.22
C LYS A 94 0.77 -15.38 -15.38
N LYS A 95 1.27 -14.14 -15.31
CA LYS A 95 1.27 -13.21 -16.45
C LYS A 95 2.17 -13.69 -17.60
N LYS A 96 3.21 -14.47 -17.29
CA LYS A 96 4.18 -15.00 -18.28
C LYS A 96 3.79 -16.37 -18.85
N ALA A 97 2.77 -17.01 -18.28
CA ALA A 97 2.22 -18.29 -18.74
C ALA A 97 1.13 -18.04 -19.79
#